data_AF-A0A7J3QTN8-F1
#
_entry.id   AF-A0A7J3QTN8-F1
#
_cell.length_a   1.000
_cell.length_b   1.000
_cell.length_c   1.000
_cell.angle_alpha   90.00
_cell.angle_beta   90.00
_cell.angle_gamma   90.00
#
_symmetry.space_group_name_H-M   'P 1'
#
loop_
_entity.id
_entity.type
_entity.pdbx_description
1 polymer ?
#
loop_
_entity_poly.entity_id
_entity_poly.type
_entity_poly.pdbx_seq_one_letter_code
_entity_poly.pdbx_strand_id
1 'polypeptide(L)'
;EDHPERSELEKSFVEEVTEVVERGGTVLIPAFSIGRSQEIACILAAHHFEHPVYLDGMAREASRMMMNHMQFLRDPKLFMDAIHSVNWVEGWRDRRKATKMPCVIISPAGMLKGGPAAFYISKIGKKANNAVFLVSYQIPGTPGRELLEKGVCVIDGKMRKVKATVKHFDFSSHCGAKELREAVKRIDGKAKFYVIHGAEGNCELLAKWIEKEAGLEAVAPRPGDTFKV
;
A
#
# COMPACT_ATOMS: atom_id res chain seq x y z
N GLU A 1 3.30 -16.11 1.60
CA GLU A 1 2.77 -15.98 2.97
C GLU A 1 1.28 -15.71 2.86
N ASP A 2 0.53 -15.94 3.93
CA ASP A 2 -0.88 -15.56 3.99
C ASP A 2 -1.01 -14.16 4.61
N HIS A 3 -2.07 -13.45 4.24
CA HIS A 3 -2.32 -12.11 4.73
C HIS A 3 -3.15 -12.15 6.02
N PRO A 4 -3.03 -11.13 6.89
CA PRO A 4 -3.90 -11.02 8.06
C PRO A 4 -5.37 -10.92 7.64
N GLU A 5 -6.27 -11.26 8.57
CA GLU A 5 -7.70 -11.08 8.35
C GLU A 5 -7.99 -9.60 8.08
N ARG A 6 -8.76 -9.34 7.02
CA ARG A 6 -8.90 -8.00 6.47
C ARG A 6 -9.65 -7.06 7.41
N SER A 7 -10.71 -7.53 8.06
CA SER A 7 -11.51 -6.72 8.98
C SER A 7 -10.74 -6.33 10.25
N GLU A 8 -9.94 -7.24 10.81
CA GLU A 8 -9.05 -6.99 11.95
C GLU A 8 -7.93 -6.01 11.57
N LEU A 9 -7.36 -6.16 10.38
CA LEU A 9 -6.34 -5.24 9.87
C LEU A 9 -6.89 -3.83 9.68
N GLU A 10 -8.07 -3.68 9.08
CA GLU A 10 -8.70 -2.37 8.89
C GLU A 10 -9.02 -1.71 10.23
N LYS A 11 -9.61 -2.47 11.17
CA LYS A 11 -9.93 -1.95 12.50
C LYS A 11 -8.69 -1.47 13.24
N SER A 12 -7.66 -2.31 13.34
CA SER A 12 -6.40 -1.94 14.02
C SER A 12 -5.71 -0.76 13.34
N PHE A 13 -5.71 -0.70 12.01
CA PHE A 13 -5.17 0.44 11.27
C PHE A 13 -5.90 1.74 11.59
N VAL A 14 -7.24 1.76 11.57
CA VAL A 14 -8.01 2.98 11.85
C VAL A 14 -7.86 3.39 13.31
N GLU A 15 -7.90 2.46 14.26
CA GLU A 15 -7.66 2.72 15.69
C GLU A 15 -6.32 3.41 15.92
N GLU A 16 -5.25 2.89 15.32
CA GLU A 16 -3.92 3.47 15.45
C GLU A 16 -3.77 4.83 14.76
N VAL A 17 -4.40 5.01 13.60
CA VAL A 17 -4.42 6.31 12.92
C VAL A 17 -5.14 7.34 13.79
N THR A 18 -6.29 6.98 14.36
CA THR A 18 -7.07 7.84 15.28
C THR A 18 -6.25 8.22 16.50
N GLU A 19 -5.61 7.26 17.18
CA GLU A 19 -4.78 7.55 18.36
C GLU A 19 -3.68 8.58 18.06
N VAL A 20 -2.99 8.44 16.91
CA VAL A 20 -1.94 9.37 16.50
C VAL A 20 -2.49 10.77 16.23
N VAL A 21 -3.66 10.88 15.61
CA VAL A 21 -4.25 12.18 15.27
C VAL A 21 -4.86 12.86 16.50
N GLU A 22 -5.54 12.12 17.38
CA GLU A 22 -6.15 12.65 18.61
C GLU A 22 -5.11 13.19 19.60
N ARG A 23 -3.93 12.58 19.69
CA ARG A 23 -2.80 13.11 20.48
C ARG A 23 -2.07 14.29 19.81
N GLY A 24 -2.62 14.83 18.73
CA GLY A 24 -2.09 15.99 18.01
C GLY A 24 -0.97 15.69 17.01
N GLY A 25 -0.82 14.42 16.59
CA GLY A 25 0.16 13.98 15.60
C GLY A 25 -0.37 13.98 14.16
N THR A 26 0.55 13.84 13.21
CA THR A 26 0.25 13.64 11.79
C THR A 26 0.64 12.23 11.38
N VAL A 27 -0.22 11.54 10.64
CA VAL A 27 0.08 10.23 10.04
C VAL A 27 0.39 10.42 8.56
N LEU A 28 1.59 10.04 8.10
CA LEU A 28 1.88 9.87 6.68
C LEU A 28 1.62 8.42 6.28
N ILE A 29 0.88 8.25 5.20
CA ILE A 29 0.61 6.97 4.58
C ILE A 29 1.20 7.00 3.16
N PRO A 30 2.43 6.50 2.97
CA PRO A 30 2.99 6.35 1.64
C PRO A 30 2.19 5.28 0.88
N ALA A 31 1.56 5.69 -0.22
CA ALA A 31 0.70 4.80 -1.03
C ALA A 31 0.91 5.03 -2.52
N PHE A 32 0.71 3.99 -3.35
CA PHE A 32 0.75 4.15 -4.81
C PHE A 32 -0.41 4.99 -5.32
N SER A 33 -0.16 5.78 -6.37
CA SER A 33 -1.15 6.71 -6.94
C SER A 33 -2.46 6.04 -7.36
N ILE A 34 -2.40 4.79 -7.81
CA ILE A 34 -3.56 4.01 -8.24
C ILE A 34 -3.69 2.80 -7.32
N GLY A 35 -4.92 2.49 -6.91
CA GLY A 35 -5.25 1.39 -6.02
C GLY A 35 -5.13 1.78 -4.56
N ARG A 36 -3.91 1.73 -4.01
CA ARG A 36 -3.71 1.83 -2.56
C ARG A 36 -4.18 3.14 -1.96
N SER A 37 -3.89 4.27 -2.61
CA SER A 37 -4.33 5.58 -2.08
C SER A 37 -5.85 5.66 -1.95
N GLN A 38 -6.58 5.16 -2.94
CA GLN A 38 -8.04 5.17 -2.96
C GLN A 38 -8.62 4.19 -1.94
N GLU A 39 -8.02 3.00 -1.83
CA GLU A 39 -8.44 1.98 -0.88
C GLU A 39 -8.30 2.44 0.57
N ILE A 40 -7.19 3.08 0.93
CA ILE A 40 -7.01 3.66 2.27
C ILE A 40 -8.03 4.76 2.56
N ALA A 41 -8.32 5.62 1.58
CA ALA A 41 -9.38 6.62 1.73
C ALA A 41 -10.75 5.95 1.98
N CYS A 42 -11.06 4.87 1.26
CA CYS A 42 -12.29 4.09 1.45
C CYS A 42 -12.34 3.44 2.84
N ILE A 43 -11.24 2.88 3.34
CA ILE A 43 -11.17 2.29 4.68
C ILE A 43 -11.46 3.37 5.73
N LEU A 44 -10.80 4.53 5.65
CA LEU A 44 -11.04 5.62 6.59
C LEU A 44 -12.51 6.09 6.56
N ALA A 45 -13.11 6.20 5.38
CA ALA A 45 -14.51 6.57 5.24
C ALA A 45 -15.48 5.51 5.79
N ALA A 46 -15.22 4.23 5.51
CA ALA A 46 -16.05 3.10 5.96
C ALA A 46 -16.06 2.95 7.49
N HIS A 47 -14.96 3.33 8.15
CA HIS A 47 -14.84 3.32 9.61
C HIS A 47 -15.16 4.69 10.24
N HIS A 48 -15.83 5.59 9.49
CA HIS A 48 -16.30 6.88 9.98
C HIS A 48 -15.19 7.76 10.60
N PHE A 49 -14.00 7.76 10.01
CA PHE A 49 -12.88 8.57 10.48
C PHE A 49 -13.19 10.08 10.37
N GLU A 50 -13.22 10.78 11.51
CA GLU A 50 -13.75 12.16 11.59
C GLU A 50 -12.69 13.26 11.39
N HIS A 51 -11.40 12.91 11.31
CA HIS A 51 -10.32 13.90 11.22
C HIS A 51 -9.92 14.23 9.77
N PRO A 52 -9.24 15.37 9.54
CA PRO A 52 -8.84 15.75 8.19
C PRO A 52 -7.93 14.70 7.53
N VAL A 53 -8.32 14.27 6.33
CA VAL A 53 -7.51 13.43 5.44
C VAL A 53 -7.10 14.27 4.24
N TYR A 54 -5.82 14.22 3.86
CA TYR A 54 -5.27 14.89 2.68
C TYR A 54 -4.83 13.86 1.65
N LEU A 55 -5.19 14.08 0.38
CA LEU A 55 -4.76 13.27 -0.76
C LEU A 55 -3.85 14.11 -1.66
N ASP A 56 -2.63 13.65 -1.90
CA ASP A 56 -1.62 14.38 -2.68
C ASP A 56 -1.05 13.56 -3.86
N GLY A 57 -0.34 14.24 -4.74
CA GLY A 57 0.37 13.69 -5.88
C GLY A 57 -0.58 13.21 -6.96
N MET A 58 -0.07 12.28 -7.78
CA MET A 58 -0.83 11.68 -8.88
C MET A 58 -2.02 10.82 -8.40
N ALA A 59 -2.13 10.57 -7.10
CA ALA A 59 -3.31 9.91 -6.54
C ALA A 59 -4.59 10.72 -6.76
N ARG A 60 -4.49 12.06 -6.80
CA ARG A 60 -5.61 12.95 -7.09
C ARG A 60 -6.14 12.75 -8.51
N GLU A 61 -5.26 12.83 -9.51
CA GLU A 61 -5.68 12.63 -10.91
C GLU A 61 -6.15 11.20 -11.18
N ALA A 62 -5.50 10.21 -10.57
CA ALA A 62 -5.97 8.83 -10.61
C ALA A 62 -7.40 8.70 -10.04
N SER A 63 -7.68 9.35 -8.90
CA SER A 63 -9.02 9.38 -8.34
C SER A 63 -10.02 10.09 -9.26
N ARG A 64 -9.67 11.23 -9.90
CA ARG A 64 -10.54 11.89 -10.90
C ARG A 64 -10.85 10.96 -12.07
N MET A 65 -9.86 10.23 -12.56
CA MET A 65 -10.06 9.27 -13.63
C MET A 65 -11.01 8.15 -13.20
N MET A 66 -10.81 7.59 -11.99
CA MET A 66 -11.69 6.55 -11.44
C MET A 66 -13.13 7.04 -11.24
N MET A 67 -13.33 8.30 -10.85
CA MET A 67 -14.67 8.93 -10.75
C MET A 67 -15.43 8.94 -12.09
N ASN A 68 -14.72 8.96 -13.22
CA ASN A 68 -15.32 8.87 -14.56
C ASN A 68 -15.54 7.42 -15.04
N HIS A 69 -15.09 6.43 -14.26
CA HIS A 69 -15.08 5.00 -14.62
C HIS A 69 -15.62 4.12 -13.48
N MET A 70 -16.69 4.59 -12.83
CA MET A 70 -17.29 3.97 -11.64
C MET A 70 -17.75 2.52 -11.85
N GLN A 71 -18.07 2.11 -13.08
CA GLN A 71 -18.52 0.76 -13.41
C GLN A 71 -17.48 -0.33 -13.12
N PHE A 72 -16.21 0.04 -12.97
CA PHE A 72 -15.14 -0.90 -12.63
C PHE A 72 -14.91 -1.02 -11.12
N LEU A 73 -15.65 -0.29 -10.30
CA LEU A 73 -15.52 -0.33 -8.84
C LEU A 73 -16.52 -1.30 -8.22
N ARG A 74 -16.06 -2.07 -7.23
CA ARG A 74 -16.91 -2.97 -6.47
C ARG A 74 -17.97 -2.23 -5.66
N ASP A 75 -17.57 -1.13 -5.02
CA ASP A 75 -18.47 -0.23 -4.28
C ASP A 75 -18.27 1.23 -4.74
N PRO A 76 -18.99 1.64 -5.80
CA PRO A 76 -18.98 3.01 -6.30
C PRO A 76 -19.35 4.06 -5.25
N LYS A 77 -20.29 3.74 -4.34
CA LYS A 77 -20.82 4.71 -3.39
C LYS A 77 -19.76 5.02 -2.32
N LEU A 78 -19.20 3.98 -1.70
CA LEU A 78 -18.13 4.14 -0.71
C LEU A 78 -16.94 4.91 -1.29
N PHE A 79 -16.57 4.62 -2.54
CA PHE A 79 -15.49 5.35 -3.22
C PHE A 79 -15.81 6.84 -3.36
N MET A 80 -17.01 7.20 -3.81
CA MET A 80 -17.41 8.61 -3.94
C MET A 80 -17.43 9.32 -2.59
N ASP A 81 -17.99 8.68 -1.56
CA ASP A 81 -18.04 9.21 -0.20
C ASP A 81 -16.62 9.47 0.34
N ALA A 82 -15.69 8.54 0.10
CA ALA A 82 -14.29 8.67 0.48
C ALA A 82 -13.56 9.78 -0.28
N ILE A 83 -13.73 9.85 -1.60
CA ILE A 83 -13.03 10.85 -2.41
C ILE A 83 -13.57 12.27 -2.20
N HIS A 84 -14.84 12.41 -1.84
CA HIS A 84 -15.43 13.69 -1.44
C HIS A 84 -15.05 14.12 -0.02
N SER A 85 -14.70 13.19 0.88
CA SER A 85 -14.31 13.52 2.25
C SER A 85 -12.84 13.93 2.39
N VAL A 86 -11.97 13.59 1.42
CA VAL A 86 -10.56 14.00 1.45
C VAL A 86 -10.35 15.45 1.00
N ASN A 87 -9.33 16.09 1.56
CA ASN A 87 -8.81 17.38 1.14
C ASN A 87 -7.79 17.20 0.02
N TRP A 88 -8.08 17.74 -1.15
CA TRP A 88 -7.22 17.64 -2.33
C TRP A 88 -6.06 18.63 -2.23
N VAL A 89 -4.83 18.13 -2.28
CA VAL A 89 -3.61 18.95 -2.16
C VAL A 89 -3.22 19.52 -3.53
N GLU A 90 -3.59 20.77 -3.84
CA GLU A 90 -3.36 21.36 -5.15
C GLU A 90 -1.92 21.87 -5.36
N GLY A 91 -1.21 22.21 -4.27
CA GLY A 91 0.16 22.69 -4.41
C GLY A 91 0.97 22.78 -3.13
N TRP A 92 2.08 23.52 -3.20
CA TRP A 92 3.07 23.62 -2.11
C TRP A 92 2.50 24.27 -0.84
N ARG A 93 1.51 25.14 -0.98
CA ARG A 93 0.80 25.76 0.15
C ARG A 93 0.06 24.71 0.97
N ASP A 94 -0.71 23.84 0.31
CA ASP A 94 -1.50 22.79 0.97
C ASP A 94 -0.61 21.74 1.60
N ARG A 95 0.47 21.33 0.92
CA ARG A 95 1.49 20.44 1.47
C ARG A 95 2.08 20.98 2.77
N ARG A 96 2.44 22.27 2.80
CA ARG A 96 2.96 22.93 4.01
C ARG A 96 1.90 23.02 5.11
N LYS A 97 0.63 23.27 4.76
CA LYS A 97 -0.49 23.30 5.71
C LYS A 97 -0.68 21.93 6.37
N ALA A 98 -0.75 20.86 5.59
CA ALA A 98 -0.95 19.50 6.08
C ALA A 98 0.14 19.07 7.08
N THR A 99 1.41 19.45 6.86
CA THR A 99 2.51 19.13 7.80
C THR A 99 2.46 19.83 9.16
N LYS A 100 1.53 20.77 9.35
CA LYS A 100 1.45 21.64 10.53
C LYS A 100 0.24 21.36 11.43
N MET A 101 -0.65 20.45 11.04
CA MET A 101 -1.85 20.14 11.80
C MET A 101 -2.03 18.63 11.98
N PRO A 102 -2.76 18.20 13.03
CA PRO A 102 -3.12 16.79 13.18
C PRO A 102 -4.03 16.37 12.04
N CYS A 103 -3.60 15.37 11.27
CA CYS A 103 -4.31 14.90 10.08
C CYS A 103 -3.68 13.60 9.57
N VAL A 104 -4.34 12.99 8.59
CA VAL A 104 -3.82 11.90 7.77
C VAL A 104 -3.38 12.45 6.42
N ILE A 105 -2.23 12.02 5.92
CA ILE A 105 -1.70 12.40 4.61
C ILE A 105 -1.46 11.15 3.79
N ILE A 106 -2.29 10.92 2.78
CA ILE A 106 -2.14 9.85 1.79
C ILE A 106 -1.36 10.42 0.60
N SER A 107 -0.16 9.89 0.35
CA SER A 107 0.72 10.45 -0.68
C SER A 107 1.61 9.41 -1.35
N PRO A 108 1.79 9.47 -2.68
CA PRO A 108 2.85 8.77 -3.39
C PRO A 108 4.26 9.30 -3.10
N ALA A 109 5.32 8.50 -3.24
CA ALA A 109 5.31 7.09 -3.69
C ALA A 109 5.23 6.07 -2.53
N GLY A 110 4.50 4.97 -2.75
CA GLY A 110 4.24 3.92 -1.75
C GLY A 110 5.47 3.21 -1.15
N MET A 111 6.63 3.30 -1.81
CA MET A 111 7.90 2.77 -1.31
C MET A 111 8.93 3.86 -0.96
N LEU A 112 8.48 5.12 -0.85
CA LEU A 112 9.31 6.29 -0.52
C LEU A 112 10.51 6.54 -1.46
N LYS A 113 10.48 6.01 -2.68
CA LYS A 113 11.51 6.27 -3.72
C LYS A 113 11.55 7.72 -4.22
N GLY A 114 10.55 8.53 -3.86
CA GLY A 114 10.45 9.93 -4.28
C GLY A 114 9.03 10.48 -4.14
N GLY A 115 8.73 11.51 -4.93
CA GLY A 115 7.43 12.16 -4.94
C GLY A 115 7.13 12.94 -3.65
N PRO A 116 5.88 13.40 -3.46
CA PRO A 116 5.52 14.23 -2.31
C PRO A 116 5.66 13.51 -0.96
N ALA A 117 5.58 12.18 -0.90
CA ALA A 117 5.80 11.42 0.33
C ALA A 117 7.22 11.62 0.89
N ALA A 118 8.23 11.77 0.03
CA ALA A 118 9.60 12.11 0.43
C ALA A 118 9.67 13.52 1.07
N PHE A 119 8.88 14.47 0.57
CA PHE A 119 8.73 15.77 1.22
C PHE A 119 8.05 15.63 2.59
N TYR A 120 6.94 14.90 2.69
CA TYR A 120 6.22 14.76 3.95
C TYR A 120 7.07 14.09 5.03
N ILE A 121 7.75 12.98 4.72
CA ILE A 121 8.60 12.30 5.71
C ILE A 121 9.77 13.17 6.16
N SER A 122 10.31 14.04 5.29
CA SER A 122 11.34 15.02 5.66
C SER A 122 10.89 16.04 6.73
N LYS A 123 9.57 16.27 6.82
CA LYS A 123 8.96 17.22 7.76
C LYS A 123 8.40 16.51 8.98
N ILE A 124 7.56 15.51 8.78
CA ILE A 124 6.83 14.86 9.87
C ILE A 124 7.64 13.76 10.54
N GLY A 125 8.54 13.09 9.81
CA GLY A 125 9.37 11.99 10.34
C GLY A 125 10.35 12.43 11.44
N LYS A 126 10.57 13.74 11.60
CA LYS A 126 11.45 14.32 12.63
C LYS A 126 10.76 14.48 14.00
N LYS A 127 9.45 14.21 14.12
CA LYS A 127 8.68 14.39 15.36
C LYS A 127 8.16 13.04 15.88
N ALA A 128 8.32 12.78 17.18
CA ALA A 128 7.97 11.49 17.80
C ALA A 128 6.46 11.29 18.02
N ASN A 129 5.66 12.36 18.02
CA ASN A 129 4.21 12.26 18.13
C ASN A 129 3.53 11.86 16.80
N ASN A 130 4.26 11.94 15.69
CA ASN A 130 3.77 11.59 14.35
C ASN A 130 3.99 10.10 14.06
N ALA A 131 3.37 9.64 12.96
CA ALA A 131 3.58 8.29 12.47
C ALA A 131 3.80 8.24 10.94
N VAL A 132 4.48 7.18 10.49
CA VAL A 132 4.59 6.77 9.10
C VAL A 132 4.08 5.33 9.00
N PHE A 133 2.91 5.15 8.41
CA PHE A 133 2.28 3.84 8.25
C PHE A 133 2.41 3.38 6.80
N LEU A 134 3.20 2.33 6.60
CA LEU A 134 3.42 1.72 5.31
C LEU A 134 2.32 0.69 5.05
N VAL A 135 1.61 0.84 3.94
CA VAL A 135 0.38 0.07 3.63
C VAL A 135 0.53 -0.83 2.41
N SER A 136 1.76 -1.08 1.98
CA SER A 136 2.07 -1.83 0.78
C SER A 136 3.37 -2.57 0.96
N TYR A 137 3.54 -3.67 0.22
CA TYR A 137 4.78 -4.41 0.20
C TYR A 137 5.97 -3.49 -0.13
N GLN A 138 7.05 -3.64 0.61
CA GLN A 138 8.27 -2.85 0.45
C GLN A 138 9.36 -3.72 -0.18
N ILE A 139 9.79 -3.42 -1.39
CA ILE A 139 10.83 -4.24 -2.04
C ILE A 139 12.18 -4.05 -1.31
N PRO A 140 12.99 -5.10 -1.13
CA PRO A 140 14.38 -4.97 -0.65
C PRO A 140 15.17 -3.88 -1.39
N GLY A 141 15.93 -3.08 -0.64
CA GLY A 141 16.70 -1.95 -1.17
C GLY A 141 15.88 -0.68 -1.48
N THR A 142 14.58 -0.65 -1.18
CA THR A 142 13.78 0.59 -1.26
C THR A 142 13.88 1.41 0.03
N PRO A 143 13.72 2.75 -0.04
CA PRO A 143 13.72 3.59 1.17
C PRO A 143 12.64 3.18 2.19
N GLY A 144 11.47 2.72 1.74
CA GLY A 144 10.45 2.22 2.65
C GLY A 144 10.83 0.91 3.34
N ARG A 145 11.57 0.01 2.69
CA ARG A 145 12.11 -1.19 3.34
C ARG A 145 13.18 -0.85 4.37
N GLU A 146 14.12 0.04 4.03
CA GLU A 146 15.14 0.55 4.95
C GLU A 146 14.51 1.25 6.18
N LEU A 147 13.41 1.96 5.97
CA LEU A 147 12.65 2.59 7.04
C LEU A 147 12.05 1.57 8.00
N LEU A 148 11.48 0.47 7.49
CA LEU A 148 10.91 -0.60 8.32
C LEU A 148 11.97 -1.33 9.14
N GLU A 149 13.08 -1.70 8.49
CA GLU A 149 14.09 -2.57 9.12
C GLU A 149 15.02 -1.80 10.06
N LYS A 150 15.38 -0.57 9.69
CA LYS A 150 16.46 0.19 10.35
C LYS A 150 15.97 1.50 10.97
N GLY A 151 14.70 1.90 10.74
CA GLY A 151 14.17 3.15 11.24
C GLY A 151 14.85 4.39 10.64
N VAL A 152 15.42 4.28 9.44
CA VAL A 152 16.12 5.37 8.75
C VAL A 152 15.51 5.65 7.38
N CYS A 153 15.58 6.90 6.94
CA CYS A 153 15.18 7.31 5.61
C CYS A 153 16.11 8.41 5.09
N VAL A 154 16.25 8.50 3.77
CA VAL A 154 16.92 9.63 3.13
C VAL A 154 16.07 10.89 3.33
N ILE A 155 16.60 11.85 4.06
CA ILE A 155 15.96 13.12 4.39
C ILE A 155 16.96 14.24 4.10
N ASP A 156 16.57 15.18 3.22
CA ASP A 156 17.42 16.30 2.80
C ASP A 156 18.78 15.81 2.23
N GLY A 157 18.75 14.74 1.43
CA GLY A 157 19.93 14.15 0.77
C GLY A 157 20.84 13.31 1.67
N LYS A 158 20.50 13.10 2.94
CA LYS A 158 21.31 12.32 3.90
C LYS A 158 20.47 11.24 4.58
N MET A 159 21.09 10.10 4.90
CA MET A 159 20.43 9.08 5.71
C MET A 159 20.24 9.58 7.14
N ARG A 160 19.00 9.58 7.64
CA ARG A 160 18.67 10.06 9.00
C ARG A 160 17.71 9.11 9.70
N LYS A 161 17.85 9.03 11.03
CA LYS A 161 16.88 8.33 11.88
C LYS A 161 15.53 9.04 11.85
N VAL A 162 14.47 8.27 11.63
CA VAL A 162 13.08 8.72 11.73
C VAL A 162 12.64 8.59 13.19
N LYS A 163 12.13 9.69 13.77
CA LYS A 163 11.62 9.73 15.14
C LYS A 163 10.14 9.37 15.22
N ALA A 164 9.39 9.62 14.14
CA ALA A 164 7.99 9.21 14.05
C ALA A 164 7.86 7.70 14.20
N THR A 165 6.75 7.24 14.77
CA THR A 165 6.43 5.81 14.85
C THR A 165 6.31 5.24 13.45
N VAL A 166 7.02 4.15 13.17
CA VAL A 166 6.94 3.45 11.88
C VAL A 166 6.26 2.11 12.10
N LYS A 167 5.20 1.84 11.33
CA LYS A 167 4.50 0.54 11.33
C LYS A 167 4.14 0.12 9.91
N HIS A 168 3.96 -1.17 9.71
CA HIS A 168 3.50 -1.76 8.46
C HIS A 168 2.13 -2.41 8.66
N PHE A 169 1.19 -2.04 7.80
CA PHE A 169 -0.14 -2.66 7.71
C PHE A 169 -0.24 -3.35 6.37
N ASP A 170 -0.32 -4.68 6.36
CA ASP A 170 -0.26 -5.45 5.13
C ASP A 170 -1.61 -5.46 4.40
N PHE A 171 -1.91 -4.37 3.71
CA PHE A 171 -3.12 -4.29 2.90
C PHE A 171 -2.96 -4.96 1.52
N SER A 172 -1.90 -5.75 1.26
CA SER A 172 -1.56 -6.34 -0.05
C SER A 172 -2.76 -6.61 -0.98
N SER A 173 -2.66 -6.13 -2.22
CA SER A 173 -3.67 -6.40 -3.26
C SER A 173 -3.40 -7.73 -3.98
N HIS A 174 -2.34 -8.44 -3.60
CA HIS A 174 -2.04 -9.78 -4.09
C HIS A 174 -2.72 -10.81 -3.19
N CYS A 175 -3.13 -11.92 -3.78
CA CYS A 175 -3.64 -13.06 -3.02
C CYS A 175 -2.53 -13.68 -2.16
N GLY A 176 -2.90 -14.17 -0.98
CA GLY A 176 -2.01 -14.95 -0.13
C GLY A 176 -1.68 -16.31 -0.76
N ALA A 177 -0.79 -17.05 -0.10
CA ALA A 177 -0.37 -18.36 -0.59
C ALA A 177 -1.55 -19.35 -0.63
N LYS A 178 -2.43 -19.30 0.37
CA LYS A 178 -3.63 -20.14 0.42
C LYS A 178 -4.60 -19.83 -0.72
N GLU A 179 -4.97 -18.57 -0.93
CA GLU A 179 -5.91 -18.20 -1.98
C GLU A 179 -5.36 -18.51 -3.37
N LEU A 180 -4.05 -18.30 -3.59
CA LEU A 180 -3.41 -18.64 -4.87
C LEU A 180 -3.46 -20.16 -5.14
N ARG A 181 -3.20 -20.97 -4.11
CA ARG A 181 -3.29 -22.43 -4.19
C ARG A 181 -4.73 -22.91 -4.43
N GLU A 182 -5.70 -22.28 -3.79
CA GLU A 182 -7.12 -22.55 -4.02
C GLU A 182 -7.55 -22.17 -5.44
N ALA A 183 -7.05 -21.05 -5.96
CA ALA A 183 -7.31 -20.64 -7.34
C ALA A 183 -6.76 -21.65 -8.35
N VAL A 184 -5.55 -22.17 -8.14
CA VAL A 184 -4.98 -23.25 -8.97
C VAL A 184 -5.87 -24.49 -8.95
N LYS A 185 -6.35 -24.90 -7.78
CA LYS A 185 -7.20 -26.11 -7.64
C LYS A 185 -8.58 -25.99 -8.29
N ARG A 186 -9.06 -24.77 -8.57
CA ARG A 186 -10.35 -24.53 -9.25
C ARG A 186 -10.23 -24.54 -10.77
N ILE A 187 -9.01 -24.61 -11.31
CA ILE A 187 -8.80 -24.66 -12.76
C ILE A 187 -9.00 -26.11 -13.20
N ASP A 188 -10.11 -26.35 -13.90
CA ASP A 188 -10.42 -27.65 -14.48
C ASP A 188 -9.53 -27.96 -15.69
N GLY A 189 -9.17 -29.24 -15.85
CA GLY A 189 -8.41 -29.76 -16.98
C GLY A 189 -6.90 -29.88 -16.74
N LYS A 190 -6.16 -30.27 -17.79
CA LYS A 190 -4.70 -30.45 -17.75
C LYS A 190 -3.98 -29.15 -18.12
N ALA A 191 -4.21 -28.09 -17.37
CA ALA A 191 -3.52 -26.83 -17.60
C ALA A 191 -2.03 -26.94 -17.25
N LYS A 192 -1.19 -26.30 -18.05
CA LYS A 192 0.23 -26.10 -17.76
C LYS A 192 0.45 -24.71 -17.20
N PHE A 193 1.06 -24.62 -16.02
CA PHE A 193 1.28 -23.37 -15.30
C PHE A 193 2.68 -22.82 -15.55
N TYR A 194 2.75 -21.51 -15.80
CA TYR A 194 3.99 -20.75 -15.86
C TYR A 194 4.00 -19.75 -14.71
N VAL A 195 4.76 -20.05 -13.66
CA VAL A 195 4.78 -19.26 -12.42
C VAL A 195 5.84 -18.19 -12.52
N ILE A 196 5.40 -16.93 -12.52
CA ILE A 196 6.26 -15.75 -12.68
C ILE A 196 5.98 -14.70 -11.59
N HIS A 197 6.75 -13.61 -11.58
CA HIS A 197 6.55 -12.44 -10.71
C HIS A 197 6.53 -12.75 -9.20
N GLY A 198 7.46 -13.59 -8.74
CA GLY A 198 7.70 -13.87 -7.33
C GLY A 198 9.06 -13.34 -6.87
N ALA A 199 9.22 -13.22 -5.54
CA ALA A 199 10.55 -13.08 -4.95
C ALA A 199 11.41 -14.32 -5.25
N GLU A 200 12.72 -14.20 -5.07
CA GLU A 200 13.67 -15.29 -5.30
C GLU A 200 13.23 -16.59 -4.62
N GLY A 201 13.14 -17.67 -5.39
CA GLY A 201 12.71 -18.98 -4.92
C GLY A 201 11.19 -19.19 -4.80
N ASN A 202 10.38 -18.13 -4.73
CA ASN A 202 8.93 -18.28 -4.53
C ASN A 202 8.23 -18.90 -5.75
N CYS A 203 8.67 -18.57 -6.96
CA CYS A 203 8.09 -19.15 -8.19
C CYS A 203 8.37 -20.65 -8.26
N GLU A 204 9.59 -21.08 -7.95
CA GLU A 204 10.00 -22.48 -7.91
C GLU A 204 9.26 -23.26 -6.83
N LEU A 205 9.05 -22.66 -5.65
CA LEU A 205 8.28 -23.26 -4.57
C LEU A 205 6.83 -23.50 -4.97
N LEU A 206 6.19 -22.51 -5.60
CA LEU A 206 4.81 -22.64 -6.06
C LEU A 206 4.71 -23.64 -7.21
N ALA A 207 5.60 -23.60 -8.21
CA ALA A 207 5.58 -24.57 -9.31
C ALA A 207 5.70 -26.01 -8.79
N LYS A 208 6.65 -26.28 -7.88
CA LYS A 208 6.78 -27.59 -7.22
C LYS A 208 5.53 -28.01 -6.45
N TRP A 209 4.86 -27.06 -5.80
CA TRP A 209 3.60 -27.34 -5.10
C TRP A 209 2.49 -27.71 -6.08
N ILE A 210 2.37 -27.00 -7.22
CA ILE A 210 1.37 -27.30 -8.25
C ILE A 210 1.57 -28.72 -8.80
N GLU A 211 2.81 -29.10 -9.11
CA GLU A 211 3.13 -30.45 -9.60
C GLU A 211 2.77 -31.54 -8.59
N LYS A 212 3.09 -31.34 -7.31
CA LYS A 212 2.92 -32.37 -6.27
C LYS A 212 1.51 -32.47 -5.73
N GLU A 213 0.85 -31.33 -5.50
CA GLU A 213 -0.38 -31.24 -4.72
C GLU A 213 -1.62 -31.01 -5.59
N ALA A 214 -1.47 -30.37 -6.75
CA ALA A 214 -2.54 -30.20 -7.72
C ALA A 214 -2.46 -31.23 -8.87
N GLY A 215 -1.32 -31.90 -9.05
CA GLY A 215 -1.11 -32.88 -10.12
C GLY A 215 -1.10 -32.27 -11.52
N LEU A 216 -0.74 -30.98 -11.62
CA LEU A 216 -0.74 -30.20 -12.87
C LEU A 216 0.71 -29.90 -13.27
N GLU A 217 0.99 -29.80 -14.56
CA GLU A 217 2.32 -29.38 -15.02
C GLU A 217 2.59 -27.93 -14.62
N ALA A 218 3.75 -27.64 -14.04
CA ALA A 218 4.14 -26.28 -13.71
C ALA A 218 5.63 -26.03 -13.92
N VAL A 219 5.96 -24.84 -14.42
CA VAL A 219 7.34 -24.38 -14.59
C VAL A 219 7.47 -23.00 -13.98
N ALA A 220 8.63 -22.68 -13.41
CA ALA A 220 9.02 -21.33 -13.01
C ALA A 220 10.04 -20.79 -14.03
N PRO A 221 9.61 -20.00 -15.04
CA PRO A 221 10.48 -19.49 -16.08
C PRO A 221 11.55 -18.53 -15.57
N ARG A 222 12.70 -18.54 -16.23
CA ARG A 222 13.74 -17.51 -16.08
C ARG A 222 13.59 -16.45 -17.16
N PRO A 223 14.04 -15.20 -16.92
CA PRO A 223 14.08 -14.18 -17.95
C PRO A 223 14.83 -14.65 -19.20
N GLY A 224 14.17 -14.60 -20.36
CA GLY A 224 14.72 -15.05 -21.65
C GLY A 224 14.33 -16.48 -22.05
N ASP A 225 13.72 -17.25 -21.16
CA ASP A 225 13.20 -18.58 -21.52
C ASP A 225 12.10 -18.49 -22.59
N THR A 226 12.08 -19.45 -23.51
CA THR A 226 11.08 -19.55 -24.58
C THR A 226 10.39 -20.90 -24.51
N PHE A 227 9.06 -20.90 -24.64
CA PHE A 227 8.25 -22.11 -24.57
C PHE A 227 7.37 -22.23 -25.81
N LYS A 228 7.14 -23.48 -26.24
CA LYS A 228 6.12 -23.81 -27.25
C LYS A 228 4.85 -24.20 -26.50
N VAL A 229 3.78 -23.44 -26.71
CA VAL A 229 2.47 -23.62 -26.08
C VAL A 229 1.52 -24.29 -27.06
#